data_AF-K5X5B4-F1
#
_entry.id   AF-K5X5B4-F1
#
_cell.length_a   1.000
_cell.length_b   1.000
_cell.length_c   1.000
_cell.angle_alpha   90.00
_cell.angle_beta   90.00
_cell.angle_gamma   90.00
#
_symmetry.space_group_name_H-M   'P 1'
#
loop_
_entity.id
_entity.type
_entity.pdbx_description
1 polymer ?
#
loop_
_entity_poly.entity_id
_entity_poly.type
_entity_poly.pdbx_seq_one_letter_code
_entity_poly.pdbx_strand_id
1 'polypeptide(L)'
;MSDRKATRYFDKSTSLVRDTFSQFEQQYARPAYSNMHVYFRERPITSTFVTVFTLLSLIPVAFFAGIASFIFATFTLAALFLAVAASSIVILACFAFLLCVLIGAFLLSLFLTGAALSSYALVRLAHHVQREGPSAGVSEWKKETKSAFMRSRPTTQDAADQGKKEPVLTIKPKDEYENEDGDQEGLPASLYEVDDQSDMTLRKEDEEDEEDVKGKGNMDARDFATDIKDEEDGEMRRAHQ
;
A
#
# COMPACT_ATOMS: atom_id res chain seq x y z
N MET A 1 -11.07 -17.17 -2.66
CA MET A 1 -10.96 -17.81 -1.32
C MET A 1 -10.80 -16.80 -0.17
N SER A 2 -10.34 -15.58 -0.44
CA SER A 2 -10.19 -14.49 0.56
C SER A 2 -11.49 -14.00 1.19
N ASP A 3 -12.61 -14.04 0.47
CA ASP A 3 -13.90 -13.51 0.96
C ASP A 3 -14.40 -14.25 2.21
N ARG A 4 -14.12 -15.55 2.33
CA ARG A 4 -14.52 -16.36 3.51
C ARG A 4 -13.74 -16.00 4.78
N LYS A 5 -12.52 -15.46 4.63
CA LYS A 5 -11.72 -15.02 5.79
C LYS A 5 -12.25 -13.66 6.28
N ALA A 6 -12.56 -12.74 5.36
CA ALA A 6 -13.13 -11.44 5.69
C ALA A 6 -14.46 -11.58 6.44
N THR A 7 -15.38 -12.41 5.95
CA THR A 7 -16.67 -12.63 6.63
C THR A 7 -16.50 -13.17 8.05
N ARG A 8 -15.59 -14.13 8.26
CA ARG A 8 -15.30 -14.65 9.61
C ARG A 8 -14.78 -13.59 10.58
N TYR A 9 -13.96 -12.64 10.13
CA TYR A 9 -13.49 -11.54 10.99
C TYR A 9 -14.62 -10.57 11.35
N PHE A 10 -15.50 -10.27 10.39
CA PHE A 10 -16.71 -9.47 10.66
C PHE A 10 -17.65 -10.19 11.62
N ASP A 11 -17.90 -11.48 11.44
CA ASP A 11 -18.75 -12.28 12.35
C ASP A 11 -18.17 -12.33 13.77
N LYS A 12 -16.84 -12.49 13.89
CA LYS A 12 -16.16 -12.49 15.19
C LYS A 12 -16.22 -11.11 15.86
N SER A 13 -16.03 -10.03 15.10
CA SER A 13 -16.04 -8.68 15.67
C SER A 13 -17.46 -8.26 16.08
N THR A 14 -18.45 -8.58 15.25
CA THR A 14 -19.87 -8.30 15.55
C THR A 14 -20.38 -9.09 16.75
N SER A 15 -19.97 -10.36 16.90
CA SER A 15 -20.32 -11.17 18.08
C SER A 15 -19.70 -10.62 19.37
N LEU A 16 -18.44 -10.16 19.33
CA LEU A 16 -17.80 -9.50 20.49
C LEU A 16 -18.50 -8.21 20.91
N VAL A 17 -18.82 -7.33 19.94
CA VAL A 17 -19.55 -6.09 20.23
C VAL A 17 -20.94 -6.41 20.78
N ARG A 18 -21.61 -7.43 20.26
CA ARG A 18 -22.94 -7.83 20.72
C ARG A 18 -22.91 -8.44 22.11
N ASP A 19 -21.88 -9.21 22.45
CA ASP A 19 -21.70 -9.78 23.79
C ASP A 19 -21.34 -8.70 24.83
N THR A 20 -20.50 -7.74 24.44
CA THR A 20 -20.20 -6.58 25.29
C THR A 20 -21.44 -5.72 25.50
N PHE A 21 -22.22 -5.51 24.44
CA PHE A 21 -23.47 -4.77 24.50
C PHE A 21 -24.52 -5.48 25.35
N SER A 22 -24.65 -6.82 25.22
CA SER A 22 -25.60 -7.59 26.04
C SER A 22 -25.22 -7.55 27.52
N GLN A 23 -23.92 -7.63 27.83
CA GLN A 23 -23.43 -7.50 29.20
C GLN A 23 -23.70 -6.10 29.75
N PHE A 24 -23.46 -5.05 28.96
CA PHE A 24 -23.77 -3.67 29.33
C PHE A 24 -25.28 -3.47 29.56
N GLU A 25 -26.10 -3.99 28.66
CA GLU A 25 -27.56 -3.91 28.75
C GLU A 25 -28.05 -4.60 30.04
N GLN A 26 -27.51 -5.77 30.34
CA GLN A 26 -27.91 -6.55 31.50
C GLN A 26 -27.41 -5.93 32.83
N GLN A 27 -26.20 -5.37 32.86
CA GLN A 27 -25.60 -4.80 34.07
C GLN A 27 -26.04 -3.37 34.36
N TYR A 28 -26.27 -2.54 33.33
CA TYR A 28 -26.53 -1.10 33.52
C TYR A 28 -27.92 -0.69 33.03
N ALA A 29 -28.30 -1.08 31.80
CA ALA A 29 -29.55 -0.59 31.21
C ALA A 29 -30.78 -1.15 31.94
N ARG A 30 -30.84 -2.47 32.16
CA ARG A 30 -31.96 -3.14 32.84
C ARG A 30 -32.25 -2.59 34.23
N PRO A 31 -31.27 -2.52 35.17
CA PRO A 31 -31.54 -1.99 36.51
C PRO A 31 -31.84 -0.49 36.50
N ALA A 32 -31.24 0.29 35.59
CA ALA A 32 -31.58 1.70 35.46
C ALA A 32 -33.06 1.89 35.05
N TYR A 33 -33.54 1.15 34.04
CA TYR A 33 -34.93 1.22 33.60
C TYR A 33 -35.91 0.77 34.68
N SER A 34 -35.63 -0.33 35.39
CA SER A 34 -36.51 -0.81 36.46
C SER A 34 -36.59 0.20 37.61
N ASN A 35 -35.46 0.78 37.99
CA ASN A 35 -35.41 1.80 39.05
C ASN A 35 -36.15 3.06 38.62
N MET A 36 -35.96 3.52 37.38
CA MET A 36 -36.62 4.71 36.85
C MET A 36 -38.14 4.58 36.93
N HIS A 37 -38.70 3.40 36.60
CA HIS A 37 -40.13 3.16 36.68
C HIS A 37 -40.69 3.21 38.11
N VAL A 38 -39.91 2.79 39.11
CA VAL A 38 -40.28 2.89 40.53
C VAL A 38 -40.27 4.36 40.97
N TYR A 39 -39.23 5.12 40.62
CA TYR A 39 -39.11 6.54 40.95
C TYR A 39 -40.22 7.41 40.36
N PHE A 40 -40.65 7.14 39.12
CA PHE A 40 -41.78 7.85 38.51
C PHE A 40 -43.10 7.60 39.23
N ARG A 41 -43.29 6.41 39.81
CA ARG A 41 -44.52 6.04 40.51
C ARG A 41 -44.59 6.65 41.91
N GLU A 42 -43.46 6.73 42.61
CA GLU A 42 -43.41 7.28 43.97
C GLU A 42 -43.40 8.81 43.99
N ARG A 43 -42.69 9.47 43.05
CA ARG A 43 -42.52 10.93 43.05
C ARG A 43 -42.56 11.51 41.62
N PRO A 44 -43.75 11.65 41.01
CA PRO A 44 -43.87 12.04 39.61
C PRO A 44 -43.34 13.46 39.32
N ILE A 45 -43.49 14.40 40.26
CA ILE A 45 -43.10 15.81 40.06
C ILE A 45 -41.57 15.96 39.99
N THR A 46 -40.82 15.32 40.89
CA THR A 46 -39.35 15.41 40.87
C THR A 46 -38.76 14.68 39.68
N SER A 47 -39.37 13.56 39.28
CA SER A 47 -38.89 12.75 38.16
C SER A 47 -39.02 13.47 36.82
N THR A 48 -40.14 14.16 36.56
CA THR A 48 -40.32 14.96 35.35
C THR A 48 -39.37 16.15 35.30
N PHE A 49 -39.14 16.84 36.42
CA PHE A 49 -38.17 17.93 36.51
C PHE A 49 -36.75 17.46 36.17
N VAL A 50 -36.29 16.36 36.78
CA VAL A 50 -34.97 15.79 36.49
C VAL A 50 -34.86 15.36 35.02
N THR A 51 -35.92 14.77 34.46
CA THR A 51 -35.93 14.34 33.06
C THR A 51 -35.80 15.53 32.11
N VAL A 52 -36.61 16.58 32.30
CA VAL A 52 -36.54 17.80 31.47
C VAL A 52 -35.21 18.50 31.65
N PHE A 53 -34.70 18.62 32.87
CA PHE A 53 -33.38 19.19 33.16
C PHE A 53 -32.27 18.40 32.46
N THR A 54 -32.32 17.07 32.53
CA THR A 54 -31.37 16.18 31.86
C THR A 54 -31.42 16.37 30.35
N LEU A 55 -32.62 16.37 29.75
CA LEU A 55 -32.80 16.59 28.31
C LEU A 55 -32.26 17.97 27.87
N LEU A 56 -32.58 19.03 28.62
CA LEU A 56 -32.08 20.37 28.35
C LEU A 56 -30.55 20.47 28.50
N SER A 57 -29.96 19.75 29.46
CA SER A 57 -28.50 19.68 29.65
C SER A 57 -27.79 18.82 28.61
N LEU A 58 -28.47 17.85 28.01
CA LEU A 58 -27.89 16.96 27.01
C LEU A 58 -27.68 17.68 25.67
N ILE A 59 -28.51 18.67 25.34
CA ILE A 59 -28.38 19.50 24.13
C ILE A 59 -27.00 20.19 24.06
N PRO A 60 -26.57 21.00 25.05
CA PRO A 60 -25.26 21.65 24.98
C PRO A 60 -24.10 20.66 25.02
N VAL A 61 -24.22 19.53 25.75
CA VAL A 61 -23.19 18.48 25.78
C VAL A 61 -23.06 17.81 24.41
N ALA A 62 -24.18 17.46 23.77
CA ALA A 62 -24.18 16.86 22.44
C ALA A 62 -23.64 17.83 21.39
N PHE A 63 -24.00 19.12 21.47
CA PHE A 63 -23.49 20.14 20.57
C PHE A 63 -21.98 20.35 20.74
N PHE A 64 -21.50 20.40 21.98
CA PHE A 64 -20.07 20.47 22.29
C PHE A 64 -19.32 19.25 21.74
N ALA A 65 -19.82 18.04 21.98
CA ALA A 65 -19.22 16.81 21.47
C ALA A 65 -19.21 16.77 19.93
N GLY A 66 -20.29 17.22 19.29
CA GLY A 66 -20.39 17.31 17.83
C GLY A 66 -19.39 18.29 17.24
N ILE A 67 -19.28 19.50 17.81
CA ILE A 67 -18.30 20.50 17.37
C ILE A 67 -16.88 20.00 17.60
N ALA A 68 -16.58 19.44 18.78
CA ALA A 68 -15.25 18.91 19.08
C ALA A 68 -14.84 17.81 18.09
N SER A 69 -15.75 16.88 17.80
CA SER A 69 -15.53 15.82 16.80
C SER A 69 -15.37 16.39 15.39
N PHE A 70 -16.14 17.43 15.03
CA PHE A 70 -16.05 18.07 13.72
C PHE A 70 -14.70 18.79 13.55
N ILE A 71 -14.24 19.52 14.57
CA ILE A 71 -12.92 20.16 14.59
C ILE A 71 -11.84 19.09 14.45
N PHE A 72 -11.90 18.02 15.25
CA PHE A 72 -10.91 16.95 15.17
C PHE A 72 -10.85 16.29 13.78
N ALA A 73 -12.01 15.99 13.19
CA ALA A 73 -12.10 15.41 11.86
C ALA A 73 -11.56 16.34 10.77
N THR A 74 -11.92 17.63 10.82
CA THR A 74 -11.45 18.62 9.83
C THR A 74 -9.95 18.84 9.90
N PHE A 75 -9.36 18.92 11.10
CA PHE A 75 -7.91 18.99 11.27
C PHE A 75 -7.19 17.74 10.76
N THR A 76 -7.74 16.54 11.05
CA THR A 76 -7.17 15.27 10.57
C THR A 76 -7.20 15.19 9.05
N LEU A 77 -8.34 15.54 8.42
CA LEU A 77 -8.46 15.58 6.97
C LEU A 77 -7.52 16.62 6.35
N ALA A 78 -7.44 17.82 6.92
CA ALA A 78 -6.52 18.86 6.45
C ALA A 78 -5.05 18.41 6.52
N ALA A 79 -4.65 17.77 7.61
CA ALA A 79 -3.31 17.20 7.76
C ALA A 79 -3.04 16.11 6.72
N LEU A 80 -4.01 15.24 6.46
CA LEU A 80 -3.90 14.18 5.45
C LEU A 80 -3.80 14.76 4.04
N PHE A 81 -4.62 15.76 3.70
CA PHE A 81 -4.52 16.47 2.42
C PHE A 81 -3.17 17.14 2.24
N LEU A 82 -2.66 17.80 3.28
CA LEU A 82 -1.35 18.45 3.24
C LEU A 82 -0.21 17.42 3.09
N ALA A 83 -0.29 16.28 3.78
CA ALA A 83 0.68 15.20 3.66
C ALA A 83 0.68 14.60 2.24
N VAL A 84 -0.49 14.34 1.67
CA VAL A 84 -0.63 13.83 0.29
C VAL A 84 -0.14 14.86 -0.73
N ALA A 85 -0.47 16.14 -0.54
CA ALA A 85 0.02 17.21 -1.40
C ALA A 85 1.55 17.34 -1.33
N ALA A 86 2.13 17.34 -0.13
CA ALA A 86 3.59 17.39 0.06
C ALA A 86 4.28 16.18 -0.58
N SER A 87 3.77 14.97 -0.35
CA SER A 87 4.29 13.74 -0.96
C SER A 87 4.23 13.78 -2.49
N SER A 88 3.11 14.21 -3.06
CA SER A 88 2.97 14.31 -4.52
C SER A 88 3.94 15.32 -5.14
N ILE A 89 4.17 16.47 -4.50
CA ILE A 89 5.18 17.45 -4.94
C ILE A 89 6.59 16.83 -4.95
N VAL A 90 6.96 16.10 -3.89
CA VAL A 90 8.27 15.44 -3.81
C VAL A 90 8.42 14.39 -4.91
N ILE A 91 7.40 13.56 -5.14
CA ILE A 91 7.41 12.55 -6.20
C ILE A 91 7.56 13.19 -7.58
N LEU A 92 6.81 14.26 -7.86
CA LEU A 92 6.90 14.99 -9.13
C LEU A 92 8.28 15.64 -9.31
N ALA A 93 8.86 16.21 -8.25
CA ALA A 93 10.20 16.77 -8.28
C ALA A 93 11.27 15.71 -8.57
N CYS A 94 11.18 14.54 -7.92
CA CYS A 94 12.05 13.39 -8.19
C CYS A 94 11.91 12.90 -9.63
N PHE A 95 10.68 12.82 -10.15
CA PHE A 95 10.43 12.41 -11.53
C PHE A 95 11.00 13.41 -12.54
N ALA A 96 10.83 14.71 -12.30
CA ALA A 96 11.40 15.76 -13.13
C ALA A 96 12.94 15.72 -13.13
N PHE A 97 13.55 15.49 -11.96
CA PHE A 97 14.99 15.33 -11.84
C PHE A 97 15.49 14.10 -12.61
N LEU A 98 14.82 12.95 -12.46
CA LEU A 98 15.15 11.73 -13.20
C LEU A 98 15.05 11.95 -14.71
N LEU A 99 13.98 12.59 -15.17
CA LEU A 99 13.77 12.90 -16.58
C LEU A 99 14.86 13.85 -17.12
N CYS A 100 15.30 14.83 -16.33
CA CYS A 100 16.42 15.71 -16.66
C CYS A 100 17.73 14.92 -16.84
N VAL A 101 18.05 14.03 -15.90
CA VAL A 101 19.23 13.15 -15.97
C VAL A 101 19.16 12.24 -17.19
N LEU A 102 17.98 11.68 -17.48
CA LEU A 102 17.78 10.78 -18.61
C LEU A 102 17.96 11.49 -19.96
N ILE A 103 17.44 12.72 -20.09
CA ILE A 103 17.67 13.57 -21.27
C ILE A 103 19.17 13.90 -21.39
N GLY A 104 19.82 14.27 -20.28
CA GLY A 104 21.27 14.54 -20.27
C GLY A 104 22.08 13.34 -20.74
N ALA A 105 21.80 12.15 -20.20
CA ALA A 105 22.44 10.90 -20.59
C ALA A 105 22.16 10.55 -22.06
N PHE A 106 20.93 10.78 -22.53
CA PHE A 106 20.56 10.57 -23.93
C PHE A 106 21.35 11.48 -24.88
N LEU A 107 21.42 12.79 -24.58
CA LEU A 107 22.19 13.75 -25.37
C LEU A 107 23.69 13.43 -25.36
N LEU A 108 24.24 13.06 -24.20
CA LEU A 108 25.64 12.66 -24.06
C LEU A 108 25.92 11.39 -24.89
N SER A 109 25.03 10.40 -24.84
CA SER A 109 25.13 9.18 -25.64
C SER A 109 25.08 9.47 -27.14
N LEU A 110 24.18 10.36 -27.57
CA LEU A 110 24.06 10.80 -28.95
C LEU A 110 25.33 11.54 -29.41
N PHE A 111 25.88 12.41 -28.56
CA PHE A 111 27.13 13.11 -28.82
C PHE A 111 28.31 12.13 -28.94
N LEU A 112 28.46 11.21 -28.00
CA LEU A 112 29.51 10.18 -28.02
C LEU A 112 29.39 9.29 -29.26
N THR A 113 28.18 8.86 -29.61
CA THR A 113 27.93 8.05 -30.81
C THR A 113 28.26 8.83 -32.08
N GLY A 114 27.86 10.10 -32.16
CA GLY A 114 28.19 10.99 -33.26
C GLY A 114 29.70 11.25 -33.39
N ALA A 115 30.38 11.48 -32.28
CA ALA A 115 31.83 11.68 -32.23
C ALA A 115 32.59 10.41 -32.64
N ALA A 116 32.18 9.24 -32.13
CA ALA A 116 32.73 7.95 -32.52
C ALA A 116 32.54 7.70 -34.02
N LEU A 117 31.33 7.92 -34.54
CA LEU A 117 31.02 7.75 -35.96
C LEU A 117 31.82 8.72 -36.85
N SER A 118 31.94 9.98 -36.43
CA SER A 118 32.74 11.00 -37.13
C SER A 118 34.23 10.64 -37.13
N SER A 119 34.78 10.23 -35.98
CA SER A 119 36.17 9.80 -35.86
C SER A 119 36.47 8.57 -36.74
N TYR A 120 35.57 7.58 -36.74
CA TYR A 120 35.67 6.41 -37.60
C TYR A 120 35.66 6.78 -39.08
N ALA A 121 34.74 7.67 -39.49
CA ALA A 121 34.67 8.15 -40.86
C ALA A 121 35.96 8.89 -41.28
N LEU A 122 36.51 9.74 -40.41
CA LEU A 122 37.77 10.46 -40.67
C LEU A 122 38.96 9.51 -40.80
N VAL A 123 39.10 8.53 -39.91
CA VAL A 123 40.18 7.52 -39.98
C VAL A 123 40.06 6.70 -41.28
N ARG A 124 38.84 6.28 -41.63
CA ARG A 124 38.59 5.50 -42.85
C ARG A 124 38.84 6.30 -44.12
N LEU A 125 38.49 7.59 -44.13
CA LEU A 125 38.79 8.50 -45.24
C LEU A 125 40.29 8.73 -45.37
N ALA A 126 40.99 8.99 -44.26
CA ALA A 126 42.45 9.15 -44.25
C ALA A 126 43.14 7.92 -44.82
N HIS A 127 42.67 6.72 -44.48
CA HIS A 127 43.17 5.47 -45.03
C HIS A 127 42.96 5.35 -46.55
N HIS A 128 41.80 5.75 -47.10
CA HIS A 128 41.57 5.77 -48.55
C HIS A 128 42.46 6.79 -49.28
N VAL A 129 42.59 7.99 -48.73
CA VAL A 129 43.43 9.06 -49.30
C VAL A 129 44.90 8.65 -49.36
N GLN A 130 45.40 7.91 -48.36
CA GLN A 130 46.76 7.40 -48.36
C GLN A 130 47.02 6.32 -49.43
N ARG A 131 46.01 5.51 -49.78
CA ARG A 131 46.19 4.39 -50.74
C ARG A 131 45.99 4.80 -52.19
N GLU A 132 45.01 5.65 -52.48
CA GLU A 132 44.55 5.93 -53.86
C GLU A 132 44.76 7.39 -54.29
N GLY A 133 45.25 8.22 -53.37
CA GLY A 133 45.42 9.66 -53.59
C GLY A 133 44.15 10.47 -53.26
N PRO A 134 44.26 11.82 -53.21
CA PRO A 134 43.24 12.69 -52.63
C PRO A 134 41.94 12.74 -53.44
N SER A 135 42.03 12.70 -54.78
CA SER A 135 40.89 12.88 -55.68
C SER A 135 40.08 11.58 -55.88
N ALA A 136 40.77 10.44 -56.04
CA ALA A 136 40.13 9.14 -56.23
C ALA A 136 39.45 8.65 -54.95
N GLY A 137 40.15 8.73 -53.80
CA GLY A 137 39.67 8.19 -52.53
C GLY A 137 38.36 8.80 -52.02
N VAL A 138 38.14 10.12 -52.23
CA VAL A 138 36.87 10.76 -51.84
C VAL A 138 35.70 10.27 -52.70
N SER A 139 35.93 10.02 -53.99
CA SER A 139 34.90 9.57 -54.92
C SER A 139 34.47 8.12 -54.67
N GLU A 140 35.44 7.26 -54.35
CA GLU A 140 35.26 5.86 -53.94
C GLU A 140 34.49 5.79 -52.61
N TRP A 141 34.96 6.52 -51.59
CA TRP A 141 34.31 6.56 -50.28
C TRP A 141 32.85 7.05 -50.35
N LYS A 142 32.55 8.05 -51.18
CA LYS A 142 31.17 8.53 -51.37
C LYS A 142 30.28 7.48 -52.02
N LYS A 143 30.80 6.72 -53.00
CA LYS A 143 30.07 5.60 -53.63
C LYS A 143 29.80 4.49 -52.63
N GLU A 144 30.80 4.11 -51.83
CA GLU A 144 30.67 3.09 -50.80
C GLU A 144 29.68 3.52 -49.70
N THR A 145 29.77 4.75 -49.21
CA THR A 145 28.86 5.25 -48.16
C THR A 145 27.42 5.33 -48.66
N LYS A 146 27.22 5.76 -49.92
CA LYS A 146 25.89 5.81 -50.54
C LYS A 146 25.31 4.41 -50.75
N SER A 147 26.13 3.45 -51.21
CA SER A 147 25.67 2.08 -51.41
C SER A 147 25.37 1.38 -50.08
N ALA A 148 26.19 1.61 -49.04
CA ALA A 148 25.94 1.10 -47.69
C ALA A 148 24.64 1.65 -47.10
N PHE A 149 24.36 2.96 -47.25
CA PHE A 149 23.13 3.57 -46.74
C PHE A 149 21.88 3.13 -47.51
N MET A 150 21.97 2.93 -48.83
CA MET A 150 20.83 2.49 -49.64
C MET A 150 20.56 0.98 -49.55
N ARG A 151 21.55 0.16 -49.17
CA ARG A 151 21.41 -1.30 -49.07
C ARG A 151 20.68 -1.78 -47.81
N SER A 152 20.39 -0.88 -46.87
CA SER A 152 19.77 -1.21 -45.56
C SER A 152 18.26 -1.43 -45.61
N ARG A 153 17.61 -1.36 -46.77
CA ARG A 153 16.25 -1.89 -46.90
C ARG A 153 16.39 -3.37 -47.22
N PRO A 154 16.12 -4.29 -46.27
CA PRO A 154 15.91 -5.68 -46.63
C PRO A 154 14.74 -5.65 -47.61
N THR A 155 15.05 -5.88 -48.87
CA THR A 155 14.05 -6.10 -49.89
C THR A 155 13.34 -7.39 -49.47
N THR A 156 12.24 -7.26 -48.72
CA THR A 156 11.30 -8.33 -48.35
C THR A 156 10.57 -8.84 -49.60
N GLN A 157 11.32 -9.10 -50.66
CA GLN A 157 10.83 -9.57 -51.95
C GLN A 157 11.22 -11.03 -52.20
N ASP A 158 11.98 -11.63 -51.29
CA ASP A 158 12.31 -13.07 -51.34
C ASP A 158 11.34 -13.94 -50.51
N ALA A 159 10.39 -13.33 -49.77
CA ALA A 159 9.36 -14.07 -49.02
C ALA A 159 8.10 -14.38 -49.84
N ALA A 160 7.95 -13.82 -51.06
CA ALA A 160 6.79 -14.07 -51.91
C ALA A 160 7.02 -15.14 -53.00
N ASP A 161 8.25 -15.65 -53.17
CA ASP A 161 8.60 -16.62 -54.22
C ASP A 161 9.09 -17.98 -53.67
N GLN A 162 8.69 -18.35 -52.44
CA GLN A 162 8.78 -19.73 -51.94
C GLN A 162 7.42 -20.40 -51.75
N GLY A 163 6.34 -19.82 -52.29
CA GLY A 163 5.00 -20.43 -52.32
C GLY A 163 4.75 -21.40 -53.47
N LYS A 164 5.78 -21.90 -54.16
CA LYS A 164 5.60 -22.78 -55.33
C LYS A 164 6.39 -24.08 -55.20
N LYS A 165 5.67 -25.06 -54.63
CA LYS A 165 5.77 -26.53 -54.81
C LYS A 165 6.77 -27.26 -53.90
N GLU A 166 6.24 -27.81 -52.82
CA GLU A 166 6.55 -29.18 -52.42
C GLU A 166 5.27 -30.02 -52.23
N PRO A 167 5.30 -31.32 -52.56
CA PRO A 167 4.14 -32.20 -52.65
C PRO A 167 3.66 -32.66 -51.26
N VAL A 168 2.36 -32.48 -51.02
CA VAL A 168 1.62 -33.08 -49.92
C VAL A 168 1.74 -34.61 -49.99
N LEU A 169 2.55 -35.19 -49.09
CA LEU A 169 2.49 -36.62 -48.78
C LEU A 169 1.39 -36.83 -47.74
N THR A 170 0.27 -37.33 -48.24
CA THR A 170 -0.90 -37.85 -47.51
C THR A 170 -0.48 -38.95 -46.54
N ILE A 171 -0.39 -38.63 -45.24
CA ILE A 171 -0.34 -39.63 -44.18
C ILE A 171 -1.80 -39.94 -43.80
N LYS A 172 -2.21 -41.17 -44.12
CA LYS A 172 -3.49 -41.76 -43.69
C LYS A 172 -3.58 -41.77 -42.15
N PRO A 173 -4.67 -41.26 -41.55
CA PRO A 173 -5.01 -41.60 -40.17
C PRO A 173 -5.47 -43.07 -40.15
N LYS A 174 -4.81 -43.87 -39.31
CA LYS A 174 -5.20 -45.23 -38.97
C LYS A 174 -6.08 -45.16 -37.74
N ASP A 175 -7.37 -45.30 -37.99
CA ASP A 175 -8.34 -46.17 -37.31
C ASP A 175 -8.10 -46.48 -35.82
N GLU A 176 -9.18 -46.21 -35.06
CA GLU A 176 -9.78 -47.19 -34.13
C GLU A 176 -9.16 -47.29 -32.73
N TYR A 177 -9.77 -46.58 -31.77
CA TYR A 177 -10.45 -47.23 -30.65
C TYR A 177 -11.73 -46.47 -30.29
N GLU A 178 -12.82 -47.16 -30.58
CA GLU A 178 -14.16 -47.04 -30.02
C GLU A 178 -14.17 -47.25 -28.50
N ASN A 179 -15.30 -46.87 -27.90
CA ASN A 179 -15.77 -47.10 -26.52
C ASN A 179 -15.47 -45.94 -25.55
N GLU A 180 -16.43 -45.43 -24.77
CA GLU A 180 -17.81 -45.80 -24.54
C GLU A 180 -18.48 -44.62 -23.80
N ASP A 181 -19.79 -44.52 -23.96
CA ASP A 181 -20.66 -43.54 -23.35
C ASP A 181 -20.56 -43.53 -21.82
N GLY A 182 -20.56 -42.34 -21.23
CA GLY A 182 -20.51 -42.15 -19.79
C GLY A 182 -20.95 -40.75 -19.42
N ASP A 183 -22.26 -40.55 -19.33
CA ASP A 183 -22.88 -39.40 -18.70
C ASP A 183 -22.34 -39.21 -17.27
N GLN A 184 -21.64 -38.10 -17.00
CA GLN A 184 -21.54 -37.55 -15.65
C GLN A 184 -21.62 -36.02 -15.68
N GLU A 185 -22.81 -35.55 -15.32
CA GLU A 185 -23.01 -34.27 -14.67
C GLU A 185 -22.07 -34.13 -13.46
N GLY A 186 -21.47 -32.95 -13.27
CA GLY A 186 -20.89 -32.58 -11.97
C GLY A 186 -19.56 -31.85 -12.01
N LEU A 187 -19.63 -30.51 -11.97
CA LEU A 187 -18.64 -29.68 -11.26
C LEU A 187 -18.43 -30.25 -9.84
N PRO A 188 -17.21 -30.21 -9.23
CA PRO A 188 -16.65 -28.93 -8.83
C PRO A 188 -15.11 -28.81 -8.80
N ALA A 189 -14.68 -27.54 -8.80
CA ALA A 189 -13.58 -26.93 -8.06
C ALA A 189 -12.32 -27.72 -7.67
N SER A 190 -11.19 -27.01 -7.81
CA SER A 190 -9.85 -27.23 -7.25
C SER A 190 -8.91 -28.10 -8.08
N LEU A 191 -8.02 -27.45 -8.84
CA LEU A 191 -6.58 -27.76 -8.83
C LEU A 191 -5.82 -26.76 -9.71
N TYR A 192 -5.32 -25.68 -9.12
CA TYR A 192 -4.04 -25.06 -9.50
C TYR A 192 -3.54 -24.39 -8.22
N GLU A 193 -3.07 -25.23 -7.29
CA GLU A 193 -1.96 -24.87 -6.41
C GLU A 193 -0.77 -24.59 -7.32
N VAL A 194 -0.47 -23.31 -7.53
CA VAL A 194 0.88 -22.90 -7.87
C VAL A 194 1.51 -22.50 -6.54
N ASP A 195 2.17 -23.47 -5.92
CA ASP A 195 3.25 -23.22 -4.97
C ASP A 195 4.30 -22.41 -5.72
N ASP A 196 4.40 -21.11 -5.44
CA ASP A 196 5.64 -20.38 -5.66
C ASP A 196 6.16 -19.90 -4.31
N GLN A 197 7.16 -20.66 -3.90
CA GLN A 197 7.96 -20.63 -2.71
C GLN A 197 8.88 -19.40 -2.77
N SER A 198 8.36 -18.24 -2.38
CA SER A 198 9.18 -17.06 -2.06
C SER A 198 9.47 -17.02 -0.56
N ASP A 199 10.31 -17.97 -0.16
CA ASP A 199 11.07 -17.95 1.07
C ASP A 199 12.10 -16.82 0.99
N MET A 200 11.70 -15.62 1.44
CA MET A 200 12.64 -14.57 1.85
C MET A 200 12.44 -14.31 3.34
N THR A 201 13.06 -15.17 4.14
CA THR A 201 14.02 -14.75 5.18
C THR A 201 13.73 -13.38 5.80
N LEU A 202 12.74 -13.37 6.69
CA LEU A 202 12.64 -12.40 7.78
C LEU A 202 13.89 -12.56 8.66
N ARG A 203 14.94 -11.83 8.30
CA ARG A 203 16.11 -11.53 9.12
C ARG A 203 15.64 -10.77 10.36
N LYS A 204 15.43 -11.53 11.43
CA LYS A 204 15.34 -11.04 12.81
C LYS A 204 16.76 -10.73 13.29
N GLU A 205 17.09 -9.45 13.27
CA GLU A 205 18.16 -8.74 13.97
C GLU A 205 17.41 -7.46 14.37
N ASP A 206 17.19 -7.04 15.61
CA ASP A 206 17.85 -7.21 16.92
C ASP A 206 16.72 -6.98 17.96
N GLU A 207 16.56 -7.70 19.08
CA GLU A 207 17.43 -7.86 20.24
C GLU A 207 17.84 -6.53 20.92
N GLU A 208 16.87 -5.73 21.38
CA GLU A 208 17.08 -4.77 22.48
C GLU A 208 15.86 -4.73 23.44
N ASP A 209 16.14 -5.14 24.68
CA ASP A 209 15.57 -4.70 25.96
C ASP A 209 14.12 -5.02 26.33
N GLU A 210 13.91 -6.27 26.78
CA GLU A 210 12.95 -6.56 27.86
C GLU A 210 13.42 -5.87 29.16
N GLU A 211 13.03 -4.62 29.36
CA GLU A 211 13.00 -4.05 30.71
C GLU A 211 11.85 -4.68 31.51
N ASP A 212 12.29 -5.45 32.48
CA ASP A 212 11.57 -6.11 33.56
C ASP A 212 10.81 -5.08 34.43
N VAL A 213 9.63 -4.60 33.98
CA VAL A 213 8.69 -3.85 34.83
C VAL A 213 7.69 -4.82 35.47
N LYS A 214 8.24 -5.74 36.27
CA LYS A 214 7.48 -6.59 37.19
C LYS A 214 7.48 -5.93 38.57
N GLY A 215 6.62 -4.93 38.77
CA GLY A 215 6.61 -4.23 40.04
C GLY A 215 5.64 -3.06 40.19
N LYS A 216 4.39 -3.17 39.74
CA LYS A 216 3.33 -2.32 40.30
C LYS A 216 2.54 -3.13 41.30
N GLY A 217 3.03 -3.00 42.53
CA GLY A 217 2.37 -3.48 43.73
C GLY A 217 0.93 -3.03 43.76
N ASN A 218 0.10 -3.95 44.24
CA ASN A 218 -1.19 -3.67 44.81
C ASN A 218 -0.96 -2.74 46.00
N MET A 219 -0.87 -1.42 45.74
CA MET A 219 -0.73 -0.41 46.77
C MET A 219 -2.11 -0.28 47.40
N ASP A 220 -2.29 -1.00 48.52
CA ASP A 220 -3.47 -0.89 49.37
C ASP A 220 -3.69 0.58 49.71
N ALA A 221 -4.91 1.08 49.50
CA ALA A 221 -5.33 2.44 49.80
C ALA A 221 -5.22 2.85 51.30
N ARG A 222 -4.59 2.01 52.13
CA ARG A 222 -4.28 2.28 53.53
C ARG A 222 -2.96 3.04 53.74
N ASP A 223 -1.99 2.96 52.83
CA ASP A 223 -0.67 3.61 53.01
C ASP A 223 -0.67 5.11 52.66
N PHE A 224 -1.68 5.61 51.92
CA PHE A 224 -1.77 7.05 51.62
C PHE A 224 -2.29 7.89 52.80
N ALA A 225 -2.91 7.25 53.81
CA ALA A 225 -3.47 7.96 54.95
C ALA A 225 -2.43 8.26 56.05
N THR A 226 -1.25 7.63 56.01
CA THR A 226 -0.19 7.88 56.99
C THR A 226 0.76 8.99 56.57
N ASP A 227 0.96 9.22 55.27
CA ASP A 227 1.92 10.22 54.77
C ASP A 227 1.43 11.67 54.96
N ILE A 228 0.12 11.90 54.97
CA ILE A 228 -0.44 13.25 55.23
C ILE A 228 -0.34 13.64 56.71
N LYS A 229 -0.19 12.68 57.63
CA LYS A 229 -0.18 12.97 59.07
C LYS A 229 1.18 13.45 59.58
N ASP A 230 2.26 13.07 58.91
CA ASP A 230 3.61 13.44 59.33
C ASP A 230 4.03 14.84 58.81
N GLU A 231 3.31 15.42 57.85
CA GLU A 231 3.58 16.76 57.33
C GLU A 231 3.02 17.89 58.22
N GLU A 232 1.87 17.69 58.90
CA GLU A 232 1.31 18.68 59.85
C GLU A 232 2.15 18.83 61.13
N ASP A 233 2.75 17.74 61.63
CA ASP A 233 3.56 17.79 62.84
C ASP A 233 4.93 18.49 62.62
N GLY A 234 5.39 18.53 61.37
CA GLY A 234 6.61 19.23 60.96
C GLY A 234 6.48 20.75 60.95
N GLU A 235 5.30 21.28 60.57
CA GLU A 235 5.07 22.73 60.53
C GLU A 235 4.93 23.34 61.93
N MET A 236 4.34 22.64 62.90
CA MET A 236 4.22 23.17 64.27
C MET A 236 5.57 23.36 64.97
N ARG A 237 6.61 22.60 64.61
CA ARG A 237 7.96 22.78 65.16
C ARG A 237 8.71 23.99 64.60
N ARG A 238 8.35 24.47 63.40
CA ARG A 238 8.99 25.65 62.79
C ARG A 238 8.42 26.98 63.29
N ALA A 239 7.21 26.99 63.86
CA ALA A 239 6.60 28.20 64.41
C ALA A 239 7.13 28.62 65.80
N HIS A 240 8.01 27.81 66.42
CA HIS A 240 8.54 28.03 67.77
C HIS A 240 10.05 28.31 67.83
N GLN A 241 10.70 28.56 66.69
CA GLN A 241 12.05 29.15 66.59
C GLN A 241 11.96 30.57 66.06
#